data_AF-A0A022RLH8-F1
#
_entry.id   AF-A0A022RLH8-F1
#
_cell.length_a   1.000
_cell.length_b   1.000
_cell.length_c   1.000
_cell.angle_alpha   90.00
_cell.angle_beta   90.00
_cell.angle_gamma   90.00
#
_symmetry.space_group_name_H-M   'P 1'
#
loop_
_entity.id
_entity.type
_entity.pdbx_description
1 polymer ?
#
loop_
_entity_poly.entity_id
_entity_poly.type
_entity_poly.pdbx_seq_one_letter_code
_entity_poly.pdbx_strand_id
1 'polypeptide(L)'
;MGSHKLIWRFNSSIPIVNIQNSFSPPQATNYSTIPKKMSLSLSKRSPVLLFDVMDTIVRDPFYHDVTSFFGMSMKELLECKHPTAWIQFEKGLINEKELGRIFFKDERIIDLEGLKSCMRRGYSYIEGVEGLLVDLKKNGYEMHTATNYPIWYEIIEEKLKLSNYMSWTFCSCVMGKRKPDLDFYRDILKQLDVEPSCCVFIDDRMGNVEAAVDAGFVGIQFKDVDLLRKDLARVGVVIETS
;
A
#
# COMPACT_ATOMS: atom_id res chain seq x y z
N MET A 1 34.03 30.71 1.52
CA MET A 1 35.13 29.75 1.73
C MET A 1 34.50 28.55 2.42
N GLY A 2 34.13 27.45 1.77
CA GLY A 2 34.94 26.61 0.90
C GLY A 2 34.80 25.19 1.47
N SER A 3 33.81 24.45 0.97
CA SER A 3 33.40 23.11 1.37
C SER A 3 34.48 22.05 1.08
N HIS A 4 34.91 21.29 2.09
CA HIS A 4 35.78 20.12 1.89
C HIS A 4 34.93 18.89 1.51
N LYS A 5 34.93 18.55 0.22
CA LYS A 5 34.57 17.23 -0.31
C LYS A 5 35.78 16.31 -0.21
N LEU A 6 35.63 15.17 0.47
CA LEU A 6 36.60 14.08 0.42
C LEU A 6 36.30 13.22 -0.82
N ILE A 7 37.25 13.20 -1.76
CA ILE A 7 37.21 12.41 -2.98
C ILE A 7 38.11 11.19 -2.75
N TRP A 8 37.54 9.99 -2.84
CA TRP A 8 38.32 8.75 -2.93
C TRP A 8 38.65 8.47 -4.41
N ARG A 9 39.94 8.52 -4.75
CA ARG A 9 40.50 8.00 -6.00
C ARG A 9 41.14 6.66 -5.70
N PHE A 10 40.75 5.61 -6.43
CA PHE A 10 41.59 4.45 -6.65
C PHE A 10 41.86 4.31 -8.14
N ASN A 11 43.14 4.06 -8.43
CA ASN A 11 43.80 4.11 -9.72
C ASN A 11 44.38 2.71 -9.95
N SER A 12 44.04 2.04 -11.05
CA SER A 12 44.77 0.85 -11.52
C SER A 12 44.40 0.51 -12.97
N SER A 13 45.18 1.11 -13.87
CA SER A 13 45.77 0.65 -15.14
C SER A 13 45.36 -0.70 -15.80
N ILE A 14 44.79 -0.61 -17.03
CA ILE A 14 45.27 -1.10 -18.36
C ILE A 14 45.53 -2.64 -18.55
N PRO A 15 45.19 -3.30 -19.70
CA PRO A 15 45.35 -2.78 -21.07
C PRO A 15 44.22 -2.95 -22.10
N ILE A 16 44.38 -2.08 -23.09
CA ILE A 16 43.76 -1.97 -24.41
C ILE A 16 44.27 -3.10 -25.32
N VAL A 17 43.38 -3.77 -26.05
CA VAL A 17 43.73 -4.58 -27.23
C VAL A 17 43.06 -3.95 -28.44
N ASN A 18 43.90 -3.52 -29.38
CA ASN A 18 43.53 -2.89 -30.64
C ASN A 18 43.84 -3.91 -31.75
N ILE A 19 42.84 -4.33 -32.53
CA ILE A 19 43.06 -5.14 -33.73
C ILE A 19 42.29 -4.49 -34.87
N GLN A 20 43.01 -3.72 -35.69
CA GLN A 20 42.67 -3.44 -37.08
C GLN A 20 43.37 -4.49 -37.95
N ASN A 21 42.63 -5.17 -38.83
CA ASN A 21 42.86 -5.09 -40.28
C ASN A 21 41.93 -5.99 -41.13
N SER A 22 41.35 -5.34 -42.15
CA SER A 22 41.06 -5.79 -43.53
C SER A 22 40.52 -7.20 -43.82
N PHE A 23 39.40 -7.29 -44.54
CA PHE A 23 39.32 -7.81 -45.93
C PHE A 23 37.88 -7.69 -46.49
N SER A 24 37.78 -7.36 -47.79
CA SER A 24 36.57 -7.04 -48.59
C SER A 24 35.75 -8.29 -49.02
N PRO A 25 34.54 -8.14 -49.61
CA PRO A 25 33.39 -9.03 -49.39
C PRO A 25 33.22 -10.14 -50.45
N PRO A 26 32.44 -11.22 -50.16
CA PRO A 26 31.80 -12.03 -51.17
C PRO A 26 30.33 -11.63 -51.40
N GLN A 27 29.88 -12.01 -52.59
CA GLN A 27 28.67 -11.59 -53.28
C GLN A 27 27.36 -12.13 -52.69
N ALA A 28 26.27 -11.53 -53.16
CA ALA A 28 24.89 -11.76 -52.81
C ALA A 28 24.44 -13.23 -52.95
N THR A 29 23.77 -13.73 -51.92
CA THR A 29 22.82 -14.84 -52.02
C THR A 29 21.53 -14.45 -51.32
N ASN A 30 20.45 -14.39 -52.11
CA ASN A 30 19.08 -14.19 -51.69
C ASN A 30 18.65 -15.28 -50.70
N TYR A 31 18.45 -14.91 -49.43
CA TYR A 31 17.46 -15.55 -48.59
C TYR A 31 16.66 -14.47 -47.85
N SER A 32 15.46 -14.27 -48.38
CA SER A 32 14.32 -13.70 -47.66
C SER A 32 14.13 -14.48 -46.37
N THR A 33 14.37 -13.82 -45.24
CA THR A 33 13.70 -14.08 -43.95
C THR A 33 14.04 -12.92 -43.04
N ILE A 34 13.28 -11.82 -43.21
CA ILE A 34 13.16 -10.81 -42.16
C ILE A 34 12.67 -11.58 -40.92
N PRO A 35 13.41 -11.59 -39.79
CA PRO A 35 12.84 -12.12 -38.57
C PRO A 35 11.64 -11.24 -38.27
N LYS A 36 10.44 -11.83 -38.28
CA LYS A 36 9.23 -11.22 -37.74
C LYS A 36 9.65 -10.61 -36.41
N LYS A 37 9.69 -9.28 -36.37
CA LYS A 37 9.69 -8.51 -35.13
C LYS A 37 8.62 -9.17 -34.29
N MET A 38 9.00 -9.90 -33.25
CA MET A 38 8.08 -10.24 -32.18
C MET A 38 7.69 -8.89 -31.59
N SER A 39 6.68 -8.28 -32.19
CA SER A 39 5.82 -7.35 -31.49
C SER A 39 5.18 -8.17 -30.39
N LEU A 40 5.91 -8.33 -29.28
CA LEU A 40 5.27 -8.47 -27.99
C LEU A 40 4.43 -7.20 -27.88
N SER A 41 3.16 -7.30 -28.28
CA SER A 41 2.14 -6.44 -27.75
C SER A 41 2.11 -6.75 -26.26
N LEU A 42 3.01 -6.11 -25.50
CA LEU A 42 2.78 -5.84 -24.10
C LEU A 42 1.55 -4.93 -24.13
N SER A 43 0.36 -5.55 -24.11
CA SER A 43 -0.78 -4.85 -23.56
C SER A 43 -0.29 -4.36 -22.20
N LYS A 44 -0.17 -3.03 -22.03
CA LYS A 44 0.13 -2.47 -20.72
C LYS A 44 -0.95 -3.02 -19.80
N ARG A 45 -0.59 -4.00 -18.96
CA ARG A 45 -1.50 -4.56 -17.97
C ARG A 45 -1.98 -3.38 -17.13
N SER A 46 -3.28 -3.29 -16.88
CA SER A 46 -3.82 -2.24 -16.01
C SER A 46 -3.08 -2.29 -14.67
N PRO A 47 -2.75 -1.14 -14.07
CA PRO A 47 -2.09 -1.12 -12.78
C PRO A 47 -2.94 -1.81 -11.71
N VAL A 48 -2.27 -2.46 -10.76
CA VAL A 48 -2.90 -2.99 -9.55
C VAL A 48 -3.02 -1.86 -8.54
N LEU A 49 -4.21 -1.63 -8.02
CA LEU A 49 -4.47 -0.57 -7.04
C LEU A 49 -4.47 -1.15 -5.63
N LEU A 50 -3.70 -0.53 -4.75
CA LEU A 50 -3.50 -0.96 -3.37
C LEU A 50 -3.97 0.17 -2.47
N PHE A 51 -5.07 -0.06 -1.77
CA PHE A 51 -5.68 0.95 -0.91
C PHE A 51 -5.40 0.66 0.56
N ASP A 52 -4.90 1.67 1.26
CA ASP A 52 -5.15 1.75 2.68
C ASP A 52 -6.66 1.82 2.96
N VAL A 53 -7.06 1.47 4.19
CA VAL A 53 -8.45 1.40 4.59
C VAL A 53 -8.85 2.54 5.52
N MET A 54 -8.11 2.77 6.62
CA MET A 54 -8.59 3.70 7.66
C MET A 54 -8.24 5.15 7.28
N ASP A 55 -9.24 6.03 7.32
CA ASP A 55 -9.17 7.42 6.83
C ASP A 55 -8.85 7.59 5.32
N THR A 56 -8.64 6.49 4.60
CA THR A 56 -8.58 6.43 3.13
C THR A 56 -9.90 5.97 2.51
N ILE A 57 -10.46 4.85 2.98
CA ILE A 57 -11.75 4.31 2.52
C ILE A 57 -12.82 4.41 3.61
N VAL A 58 -12.44 4.12 4.85
CA VAL A 58 -13.33 3.98 5.99
C VAL A 58 -12.84 4.90 7.11
N ARG A 59 -13.72 5.74 7.66
CA ARG A 59 -13.38 6.62 8.78
C ARG A 59 -12.84 5.84 9.99
N ASP A 60 -11.75 6.31 10.58
CA ASP A 60 -11.21 5.78 11.83
C ASP A 60 -12.01 6.26 13.06
N PRO A 61 -12.65 5.35 13.83
CA PRO A 61 -13.33 5.71 15.06
C PRO A 61 -12.38 6.12 16.21
N PHE A 62 -11.06 5.87 16.09
CA PHE A 62 -10.12 6.01 17.19
C PHE A 62 -10.10 7.40 17.83
N TYR A 63 -10.13 8.47 17.04
CA TYR A 63 -9.94 9.84 17.54
C TYR A 63 -11.18 10.44 18.22
N HIS A 64 -12.37 9.92 17.95
CA HIS A 64 -13.63 10.54 18.40
C HIS A 64 -14.50 9.56 19.20
N ASP A 65 -14.72 8.36 18.67
CA ASP A 65 -15.63 7.39 19.25
C ASP A 65 -14.96 6.65 20.41
N VAL A 66 -13.70 6.24 20.24
CA VAL A 66 -12.98 5.47 21.25
C VAL A 66 -12.68 6.32 22.49
N THR A 67 -12.30 7.59 22.33
CA THR A 67 -12.18 8.52 23.46
C THR A 67 -13.49 8.71 24.21
N SER A 68 -14.60 8.88 23.47
CA SER A 68 -15.93 9.04 24.06
C SER A 68 -16.37 7.78 24.80
N PHE A 69 -16.07 6.60 24.24
CA PHE A 69 -16.34 5.30 24.87
C PHE A 69 -15.65 5.15 26.22
N PHE A 70 -14.37 5.51 26.31
CA PHE A 70 -13.62 5.46 27.57
C PHE A 70 -13.88 6.65 28.51
N GLY A 71 -14.58 7.68 28.04
CA GLY A 71 -14.78 8.92 28.80
C GLY A 71 -13.48 9.66 29.08
N MET A 72 -12.50 9.56 28.17
CA MET A 72 -11.15 10.13 28.32
C MET A 72 -10.84 11.10 27.17
N SER A 73 -10.05 12.12 27.43
CA SER A 73 -9.41 12.88 26.37
C SER A 73 -8.41 12.01 25.59
N MET A 74 -8.07 12.39 24.36
CA MET A 74 -7.03 11.71 23.58
C MET A 74 -5.71 11.59 24.34
N LYS A 75 -5.33 12.65 25.08
CA LYS A 75 -4.10 12.68 25.87
C LYS A 75 -4.12 11.61 26.97
N GLU A 76 -5.17 11.58 27.78
CA GLU A 76 -5.33 10.59 28.86
C GLU A 76 -5.35 9.17 28.32
N LEU A 77 -6.09 8.93 27.23
CA LEU A 77 -6.16 7.62 26.59
C LEU A 77 -4.78 7.15 26.14
N LEU A 78 -4.00 8.00 25.46
CA LEU A 78 -2.64 7.66 25.03
C LEU A 78 -1.66 7.46 26.20
N GLU A 79 -1.83 8.20 27.29
CA GLU A 79 -1.01 8.08 28.50
C GLU A 79 -1.23 6.75 29.23
N CYS A 80 -2.46 6.23 29.26
CA CYS A 80 -2.78 4.98 29.95
C CYS A 80 -2.77 3.75 29.03
N LYS A 81 -2.97 3.90 27.72
CA LYS A 81 -2.97 2.79 26.75
C LYS A 81 -1.60 2.10 26.72
N HIS A 82 -1.60 0.77 26.63
CA HIS A 82 -0.37 0.00 26.47
C HIS A 82 0.33 0.40 25.16
N PRO A 83 1.65 0.67 25.19
CA PRO A 83 2.36 1.30 24.07
C PRO A 83 2.35 0.44 22.81
N THR A 84 2.34 -0.88 22.94
CA THR A 84 2.47 -1.81 21.79
C THR A 84 1.30 -2.75 21.58
N ALA A 85 0.32 -2.82 22.50
CA ALA A 85 -0.69 -3.88 22.46
C ALA A 85 -1.50 -3.85 21.15
N TRP A 86 -1.95 -2.64 20.76
CA TRP A 86 -2.65 -2.45 19.49
C TRP A 86 -1.79 -2.79 18.28
N ILE A 87 -0.51 -2.43 18.27
CA ILE A 87 0.41 -2.75 17.16
C ILE A 87 0.64 -4.27 17.06
N GLN A 88 0.75 -4.96 18.19
CA GLN A 88 0.85 -6.42 18.22
C GLN A 88 -0.42 -7.08 17.71
N PHE A 89 -1.58 -6.52 18.05
CA PHE A 89 -2.88 -6.99 17.55
C PHE A 89 -3.05 -6.75 16.05
N GLU A 90 -2.67 -5.57 15.56
CA GLU A 90 -2.58 -5.25 14.13
C GLU A 90 -1.69 -6.25 13.38
N LYS A 91 -0.63 -6.78 14.01
CA LYS A 91 0.26 -7.79 13.41
C LYS A 91 -0.21 -9.23 13.63
N GLY A 92 -1.35 -9.46 14.29
CA GLY A 92 -1.84 -10.80 14.61
C GLY A 92 -0.97 -11.56 15.64
N LEU A 93 -0.08 -10.86 16.36
CA LEU A 93 0.81 -11.46 17.36
C LEU A 93 0.11 -11.76 18.69
N ILE A 94 -0.98 -11.04 18.97
CA ILE A 94 -1.87 -11.27 20.10
C ILE A 94 -3.30 -11.39 19.59
N ASN A 95 -4.16 -12.08 20.34
CA ASN A 95 -5.58 -12.21 20.02
C ASN A 95 -6.43 -11.21 20.83
N GLU A 96 -7.74 -11.19 20.59
CA GLU A 96 -8.69 -10.31 21.29
C GLU A 96 -8.65 -10.46 22.81
N LYS A 97 -8.52 -11.70 23.31
CA LYS A 97 -8.46 -11.98 24.75
C LYS A 97 -7.25 -11.32 25.38
N GLU A 98 -6.09 -11.45 24.75
CA GLU A 98 -4.86 -10.83 25.23
C GLU A 98 -4.93 -9.31 25.09
N LEU A 99 -5.44 -8.77 23.98
CA LEU A 99 -5.69 -7.34 23.83
C LEU A 99 -6.55 -6.79 24.98
N GLY A 100 -7.64 -7.48 25.33
CA GLY A 100 -8.51 -7.08 26.44
C GLY A 100 -7.79 -7.06 27.80
N ARG A 101 -6.82 -7.96 28.00
CA ARG A 101 -6.00 -8.01 29.22
C ARG A 101 -4.99 -6.87 29.30
N ILE A 102 -4.30 -6.58 28.20
CA ILE A 102 -3.19 -5.62 28.16
C ILE A 102 -3.53 -4.32 27.43
N PHE A 103 -4.82 -3.97 27.29
CA PHE A 103 -5.22 -2.77 26.56
C PHE A 103 -4.61 -1.51 27.21
N PHE A 104 -4.66 -1.45 28.55
CA PHE A 104 -4.06 -0.41 29.37
C PHE A 104 -2.80 -0.91 30.07
N LYS A 105 -1.89 0.03 30.41
CA LYS A 105 -0.61 -0.25 31.09
C LYS A 105 -0.80 -0.86 32.48
N ASP A 106 -1.91 -0.54 33.14
CA ASP A 106 -2.28 -1.01 34.48
C ASP A 106 -3.12 -2.30 34.46
N GLU A 107 -3.33 -2.88 33.27
CA GLU A 107 -4.09 -4.13 33.06
C GLU A 107 -5.53 -4.11 33.62
N ARG A 108 -6.13 -2.92 33.80
CA ARG A 108 -7.53 -2.84 34.18
C ARG A 108 -8.43 -3.43 33.09
N ILE A 109 -9.47 -4.14 33.53
CA ILE A 109 -10.42 -4.80 32.64
C ILE A 109 -11.16 -3.75 31.79
N ILE A 110 -11.30 -4.04 30.50
CA ILE A 110 -12.09 -3.24 29.58
C ILE A 110 -13.33 -4.00 29.10
N ASP A 111 -14.38 -3.25 28.75
CA ASP A 111 -15.52 -3.79 28.02
C ASP A 111 -15.15 -3.91 26.52
N LEU A 112 -14.55 -5.05 26.16
CA LEU A 112 -14.08 -5.30 24.80
C LEU A 112 -15.23 -5.38 23.78
N GLU A 113 -16.37 -5.96 24.17
CA GLU A 113 -17.55 -6.06 23.30
C GLU A 113 -18.23 -4.70 23.11
N GLY A 114 -18.25 -3.87 24.15
CA GLY A 114 -18.64 -2.46 24.07
C GLY A 114 -17.72 -1.67 23.15
N LEU A 115 -16.41 -1.89 23.23
CA LEU A 115 -15.43 -1.27 22.33
C LEU A 115 -15.65 -1.72 20.88
N LYS A 116 -15.85 -3.01 20.61
CA LYS A 116 -16.18 -3.52 19.26
C LYS A 116 -17.47 -2.91 18.73
N SER A 117 -18.48 -2.78 19.58
CA SER A 117 -19.74 -2.12 19.23
C SER A 117 -19.55 -0.63 18.93
N CYS A 118 -18.67 0.05 19.67
CA CYS A 118 -18.25 1.43 19.40
C CYS A 118 -17.56 1.55 18.02
N MET A 119 -16.56 0.71 17.75
CA MET A 119 -15.87 0.66 16.47
C MET A 119 -16.84 0.41 15.31
N ARG A 120 -17.70 -0.62 15.44
CA ARG A 120 -18.74 -0.94 14.44
C ARG A 120 -19.63 0.24 14.14
N ARG A 121 -20.10 0.98 15.16
CA ARG A 121 -20.93 2.18 14.94
C ARG A 121 -20.15 3.26 14.21
N GLY A 122 -18.87 3.43 14.56
CA GLY A 122 -18.02 4.47 14.00
C GLY A 122 -17.64 4.30 12.53
N TYR A 123 -17.51 3.06 12.03
CA TYR A 123 -17.13 2.83 10.64
C TYR A 123 -18.14 3.38 9.64
N SER A 124 -17.69 4.19 8.71
CA SER A 124 -18.46 4.68 7.58
C SER A 124 -17.52 4.90 6.41
N TYR A 125 -18.01 4.83 5.17
CA TYR A 125 -17.22 5.27 4.04
C TYR A 125 -16.82 6.73 4.20
N ILE A 126 -15.58 7.05 3.81
CA ILE A 126 -15.17 8.43 3.55
C ILE A 126 -16.00 8.96 2.38
N GLU A 127 -16.36 10.24 2.44
CA GLU A 127 -17.26 10.87 1.49
C GLU A 127 -16.81 10.66 0.03
N GLY A 128 -17.73 10.17 -0.81
CA GLY A 128 -17.52 9.91 -2.23
C GLY A 128 -16.65 8.70 -2.58
N VAL A 129 -15.94 8.10 -1.61
CA VAL A 129 -15.01 6.99 -1.90
C VAL A 129 -15.73 5.75 -2.38
N GLU A 130 -16.91 5.41 -1.84
CA GLU A 130 -17.69 4.25 -2.31
C GLU A 130 -18.04 4.38 -3.80
N GLY A 131 -18.43 5.58 -4.25
CA GLY A 131 -18.69 5.85 -5.67
C GLY A 131 -17.44 5.68 -6.54
N LEU A 132 -16.28 6.11 -6.05
CA LEU A 132 -15.01 5.88 -6.74
C LEU A 132 -14.69 4.38 -6.85
N LEU A 133 -14.89 3.60 -5.79
CA LEU A 133 -14.66 2.15 -5.81
C LEU A 133 -15.60 1.43 -6.79
N VAL A 134 -16.86 1.85 -6.87
CA VAL A 134 -17.81 1.37 -7.89
C VAL A 134 -17.26 1.62 -9.29
N ASP A 135 -16.81 2.85 -9.57
CA ASP A 135 -16.34 3.20 -10.90
C ASP A 135 -15.06 2.44 -11.28
N LEU A 136 -14.10 2.34 -10.36
CA LEU A 136 -12.86 1.59 -10.56
C LEU A 136 -13.14 0.11 -10.84
N LYS A 137 -14.07 -0.50 -10.10
CA LYS A 137 -14.48 -1.89 -10.34
C LYS A 137 -15.17 -2.07 -11.70
N LYS A 138 -16.07 -1.15 -12.09
CA LYS A 138 -16.73 -1.18 -13.41
C LYS A 138 -15.72 -1.06 -14.55
N ASN A 139 -14.66 -0.29 -14.37
CA ASN A 139 -13.56 -0.14 -15.33
C ASN A 139 -12.56 -1.31 -15.30
N GLY A 140 -12.80 -2.34 -14.46
CA GLY A 140 -12.02 -3.58 -14.46
C GLY A 140 -10.66 -3.48 -13.77
N TYR A 141 -10.44 -2.48 -12.90
CA TYR A 141 -9.21 -2.39 -12.13
C TYR A 141 -9.13 -3.48 -11.06
N GLU A 142 -7.98 -4.14 -11.00
CA GLU A 142 -7.62 -5.05 -9.91
C GLU A 142 -7.31 -4.22 -8.67
N MET A 143 -8.03 -4.48 -7.57
CA MET A 143 -7.95 -3.71 -6.34
C MET A 143 -7.78 -4.62 -5.13
N HIS A 144 -6.85 -4.25 -4.24
CA HIS A 144 -6.62 -4.92 -2.98
C HIS A 144 -6.48 -3.92 -1.84
N THR A 145 -6.87 -4.35 -0.65
CA THR A 145 -6.50 -3.64 0.57
C THR A 145 -5.02 -3.88 0.90
N ALA A 146 -4.36 -2.84 1.41
CA ALA A 146 -3.00 -2.83 1.92
C ALA A 146 -2.99 -2.01 3.22
N THR A 147 -3.38 -2.63 4.34
CA THR A 147 -3.79 -1.94 5.56
C THR A 147 -3.08 -2.44 6.81
N ASN A 148 -2.84 -1.50 7.75
CA ASN A 148 -2.44 -1.82 9.12
C ASN A 148 -3.69 -1.96 9.97
N TYR A 149 -4.28 -3.16 10.02
CA TYR A 149 -5.50 -3.38 10.78
C TYR A 149 -5.56 -4.79 11.38
N PRO A 150 -6.12 -4.96 12.59
CA PRO A 150 -6.29 -6.27 13.19
C PRO A 150 -7.41 -7.06 12.50
N ILE A 151 -7.65 -8.28 12.98
CA ILE A 151 -8.76 -9.16 12.54
C ILE A 151 -10.14 -8.48 12.57
N TRP A 152 -10.28 -7.35 13.27
CA TRP A 152 -11.49 -6.52 13.25
C TRP A 152 -11.83 -5.90 11.90
N TYR A 153 -11.01 -6.09 10.85
CA TYR A 153 -11.44 -5.79 9.49
C TYR A 153 -12.71 -6.58 9.10
N GLU A 154 -12.97 -7.74 9.73
CA GLU A 154 -14.21 -8.51 9.53
C GLU A 154 -15.47 -7.71 9.93
N ILE A 155 -15.36 -6.82 10.92
CA ILE A 155 -16.46 -5.93 11.32
C ILE A 155 -16.72 -4.87 10.25
N ILE A 156 -15.66 -4.37 9.61
CA ILE A 156 -15.76 -3.46 8.46
C ILE A 156 -16.43 -4.20 7.31
N GLU A 157 -16.00 -5.42 7.01
CA GLU A 157 -16.60 -6.25 5.97
C GLU A 157 -18.07 -6.57 6.24
N GLU A 158 -18.43 -6.93 7.48
CA GLU A 158 -19.81 -7.17 7.88
C GLU A 158 -20.70 -5.97 7.59
N LYS A 159 -20.23 -4.76 7.92
CA LYS A 159 -20.99 -3.51 7.83
C LYS A 159 -21.00 -2.88 6.43
N LEU A 160 -19.83 -2.78 5.80
CA LEU A 160 -19.63 -1.98 4.59
C LEU A 160 -19.45 -2.83 3.32
N LYS A 161 -19.23 -4.15 3.45
CA LYS A 161 -19.09 -5.08 2.32
C LYS A 161 -17.99 -4.65 1.34
N LEU A 162 -16.81 -4.29 1.84
CA LEU A 162 -15.69 -3.82 1.01
C LEU A 162 -15.25 -4.87 -0.03
N SER A 163 -15.48 -6.16 0.26
CA SER A 163 -15.31 -7.28 -0.68
C SER A 163 -16.15 -7.16 -1.97
N ASN A 164 -17.21 -6.34 -1.97
CA ASN A 164 -17.94 -5.98 -3.18
C ASN A 164 -17.10 -5.19 -4.17
N TYR A 165 -15.96 -4.62 -3.77
CA TYR A 165 -15.09 -3.81 -4.62
C TYR A 165 -13.70 -4.41 -4.77
N MET A 166 -13.08 -4.82 -3.66
CA MET A 166 -11.67 -5.20 -3.61
C MET A 166 -11.43 -6.35 -2.62
N SER A 167 -10.29 -7.02 -2.77
CA SER A 167 -9.95 -8.16 -1.89
C SER A 167 -9.24 -7.72 -0.60
N TRP A 168 -9.53 -8.39 0.51
CA TRP A 168 -8.82 -8.25 1.79
C TRP A 168 -7.46 -8.98 1.77
N THR A 169 -6.54 -8.58 0.88
CA THR A 169 -5.34 -9.37 0.58
C THR A 169 -4.14 -9.03 1.45
N PHE A 170 -3.82 -7.75 1.64
CA PHE A 170 -2.61 -7.33 2.35
C PHE A 170 -2.96 -6.67 3.68
N CYS A 171 -3.49 -7.50 4.59
CA CYS A 171 -3.83 -7.08 5.94
C CYS A 171 -2.67 -7.40 6.89
N SER A 172 -2.23 -6.43 7.69
CA SER A 172 -1.10 -6.62 8.59
C SER A 172 -1.28 -7.79 9.57
N CYS A 173 -2.52 -8.10 9.97
CA CYS A 173 -2.79 -9.17 10.93
C CYS A 173 -2.61 -10.56 10.33
N VAL A 174 -2.73 -10.67 9.01
CA VAL A 174 -2.49 -11.90 8.24
C VAL A 174 -1.01 -11.99 7.86
N MET A 175 -0.39 -10.87 7.49
CA MET A 175 1.00 -10.83 7.03
C MET A 175 2.03 -10.85 8.16
N GLY A 176 1.66 -10.44 9.38
CA GLY A 176 2.60 -10.21 10.49
C GLY A 176 3.51 -8.98 10.32
N LYS A 177 3.37 -8.26 9.19
CA LYS A 177 4.13 -7.08 8.79
C LYS A 177 3.19 -5.90 8.59
N ARG A 178 3.70 -4.68 8.74
CA ARG A 178 2.88 -3.46 8.66
C ARG A 178 3.63 -2.33 7.99
N LYS A 179 2.92 -1.40 7.40
CA LYS A 179 3.45 -0.13 6.90
C LYS A 179 3.98 0.73 8.06
N PRO A 180 5.03 1.55 7.88
CA PRO A 180 5.77 1.81 6.64
C PRO A 180 6.99 0.89 6.45
N ASP A 181 7.01 -0.30 7.07
CA ASP A 181 8.19 -1.19 7.00
C ASP A 181 8.36 -1.74 5.58
N LEU A 182 9.54 -1.61 4.98
CA LEU A 182 9.78 -1.96 3.56
C LEU A 182 9.44 -3.42 3.23
N ASP A 183 9.59 -4.31 4.21
CA ASP A 183 9.28 -5.73 4.04
C ASP A 183 7.79 -6.02 3.83
N PHE A 184 6.89 -5.11 4.23
CA PHE A 184 5.47 -5.21 3.90
C PHE A 184 5.25 -5.08 2.38
N TYR A 185 5.84 -4.04 1.77
CA TYR A 185 5.71 -3.78 0.33
C TYR A 185 6.42 -4.84 -0.52
N ARG A 186 7.58 -5.34 -0.07
CA ARG A 186 8.28 -6.44 -0.74
C ARG A 186 7.47 -7.73 -0.80
N ASP A 187 6.74 -8.05 0.27
CA ASP A 187 5.86 -9.22 0.30
C ASP A 187 4.67 -9.06 -0.66
N ILE A 188 4.12 -7.84 -0.77
CA ILE A 188 3.07 -7.53 -1.76
C ILE A 188 3.55 -7.87 -3.18
N LEU A 189 4.72 -7.35 -3.56
CA LEU A 189 5.29 -7.59 -4.90
C LEU A 189 5.55 -9.07 -5.16
N LYS A 190 6.07 -9.78 -4.17
CA LYS A 190 6.32 -11.22 -4.26
C LYS A 190 5.02 -12.01 -4.44
N GLN A 191 3.94 -11.61 -3.78
CA GLN A 191 2.66 -12.31 -3.86
C GLN A 191 1.90 -11.99 -5.16
N LEU A 192 1.98 -10.75 -5.65
CA LEU A 192 1.34 -10.33 -6.90
C LEU A 192 2.11 -10.80 -8.14
N ASP A 193 3.43 -11.02 -8.02
CA ASP A 193 4.34 -11.33 -9.12
C ASP A 193 4.26 -10.29 -10.25
N VAL A 194 4.41 -9.02 -9.87
CA VAL A 194 4.37 -7.86 -10.77
C VAL A 194 5.55 -6.92 -10.53
N GLU A 195 5.89 -6.16 -11.56
CA GLU A 195 6.86 -5.07 -11.44
C GLU A 195 6.34 -3.97 -10.48
N PRO A 196 7.20 -3.39 -9.62
CA PRO A 196 6.78 -2.35 -8.67
C PRO A 196 6.06 -1.16 -9.32
N SER A 197 6.50 -0.76 -10.52
CA SER A 197 5.90 0.35 -11.27
C SER A 197 4.47 0.08 -11.76
N CYS A 198 4.00 -1.17 -11.72
CA CYS A 198 2.63 -1.55 -12.04
C CYS A 198 1.68 -1.45 -10.83
N CYS A 199 2.20 -1.17 -9.63
CA CYS A 199 1.40 -1.01 -8.43
C CYS A 199 1.21 0.48 -8.09
N VAL A 200 -0.04 0.88 -7.91
CA VAL A 200 -0.41 2.21 -7.40
C VAL A 200 -0.85 2.04 -5.95
N PHE A 201 -0.14 2.66 -5.02
CA PHE A 201 -0.43 2.61 -3.59
C PHE A 201 -1.06 3.93 -3.12
N ILE A 202 -2.23 3.84 -2.49
CA ILE A 202 -3.05 4.97 -2.04
C ILE A 202 -3.19 4.90 -0.52
N ASP A 203 -2.76 5.95 0.19
CA ASP A 203 -2.77 6.01 1.66
C ASP A 203 -2.85 7.47 2.12
N ASP A 204 -3.57 7.77 3.20
CA ASP A 204 -3.69 9.13 3.75
C ASP A 204 -2.37 9.61 4.38
N ARG A 205 -1.55 8.67 4.89
CA ARG A 205 -0.32 8.97 5.61
C ARG A 205 0.86 9.03 4.65
N MET A 206 1.44 10.22 4.50
CA MET A 206 2.59 10.45 3.63
C MET A 206 3.77 9.50 3.92
N GLY A 207 4.05 9.18 5.19
CA GLY A 207 5.15 8.25 5.53
C GLY A 207 4.95 6.82 4.99
N ASN A 208 3.70 6.35 4.85
CA ASN A 208 3.42 5.08 4.18
C ASN A 208 3.58 5.20 2.66
N VAL A 209 3.21 6.35 2.09
CA VAL A 209 3.36 6.63 0.65
C VAL A 209 4.84 6.69 0.27
N GLU A 210 5.67 7.39 1.05
CA GLU A 210 7.12 7.49 0.84
C GLU A 210 7.78 6.11 0.88
N ALA A 211 7.44 5.27 1.87
CA ALA A 211 7.97 3.90 1.95
C ALA A 211 7.55 3.03 0.75
N ALA A 212 6.33 3.22 0.23
CA ALA A 212 5.89 2.54 -0.99
C ALA A 212 6.71 2.98 -2.21
N VAL A 213 6.97 4.28 -2.34
CA VAL A 213 7.81 4.84 -3.41
C VAL A 213 9.25 4.32 -3.31
N ASP A 214 9.81 4.23 -2.10
CA ASP A 214 11.13 3.64 -1.85
C ASP A 214 11.19 2.15 -2.25
N ALA A 215 10.05 1.45 -2.17
CA ALA A 215 9.89 0.07 -2.66
C ALA A 215 9.62 -0.02 -4.18
N GLY A 216 9.52 1.11 -4.89
CA GLY A 216 9.34 1.20 -6.34
C GLY A 216 7.89 1.37 -6.82
N PHE A 217 6.93 1.54 -5.91
CA PHE A 217 5.52 1.72 -6.24
C PHE A 217 5.25 3.14 -6.75
N VAL A 218 4.14 3.31 -7.46
CA VAL A 218 3.56 4.64 -7.68
C VAL A 218 2.76 5.01 -6.41
N GLY A 219 3.25 5.98 -5.64
CA GLY A 219 2.59 6.43 -4.41
C GLY A 219 1.66 7.63 -4.62
N ILE A 220 0.46 7.58 -4.05
CA ILE A 220 -0.51 8.69 -4.02
C ILE A 220 -0.94 8.93 -2.57
N GLN A 221 -0.78 10.16 -2.07
CA GLN A 221 -1.36 10.54 -0.79
C GLN A 221 -2.85 10.83 -0.96
N PHE A 222 -3.69 10.08 -0.25
CA PHE A 222 -5.11 10.37 -0.19
C PHE A 222 -5.37 11.65 0.63
N LYS A 223 -6.29 12.49 0.13
CA LYS A 223 -6.73 13.72 0.79
C LYS A 223 -8.24 13.87 0.71
N ASP A 224 -8.76 13.68 -0.49
CA ASP A 224 -10.18 13.61 -0.81
C ASP A 224 -10.37 12.88 -2.15
N VAL A 225 -11.62 12.55 -2.46
CA VAL A 225 -11.96 11.76 -3.66
C VAL A 225 -11.71 12.51 -4.96
N ASP A 226 -11.88 13.84 -4.99
CA ASP A 226 -11.75 14.65 -6.20
C ASP A 226 -10.28 14.80 -6.62
N LEU A 227 -9.41 15.00 -5.64
CA LEU A 227 -7.95 14.99 -5.84
C LEU A 227 -7.48 13.59 -6.21
N LEU A 228 -7.96 12.55 -5.52
CA LEU A 228 -7.60 11.17 -5.84
C LEU A 228 -7.94 10.81 -7.29
N ARG A 229 -9.11 11.20 -7.80
CA ARG A 229 -9.47 10.98 -9.21
C ARG A 229 -8.49 11.64 -10.18
N LYS A 230 -8.06 12.87 -9.88
CA LYS A 230 -7.07 13.60 -10.70
C LYS A 230 -5.70 12.93 -10.66
N ASP A 231 -5.27 12.47 -9.50
CA ASP A 231 -3.98 11.79 -9.33
C ASP A 231 -3.97 10.42 -10.00
N LEU A 232 -5.05 9.65 -9.87
CA LEU A 232 -5.27 8.39 -10.60
C LEU A 232 -5.19 8.61 -12.12
N ALA A 233 -5.86 9.63 -12.65
CA ALA A 233 -5.80 9.95 -14.08
C ALA A 233 -4.38 10.28 -14.57
N ARG A 234 -3.58 10.99 -13.76
CA ARG A 234 -2.18 11.33 -14.08
C ARG A 234 -1.28 10.11 -14.19
N VAL A 235 -1.58 9.04 -13.46
CA VAL A 235 -0.83 7.78 -13.48
C VAL A 235 -1.42 6.76 -14.45
N GLY A 236 -2.38 7.17 -15.28
CA GLY A 236 -2.98 6.34 -16.33
C GLY A 236 -4.13 5.46 -15.86
N VAL A 237 -4.70 5.72 -14.68
CA VAL A 237 -5.95 5.11 -14.22
C VAL A 237 -7.11 5.97 -14.72
N VAL A 238 -7.69 5.58 -15.85
CA VAL A 238 -8.79 6.30 -16.50
C VAL A 238 -10.10 5.69 -16.07
N ILE A 239 -11.01 6.53 -15.57
CA ILE A 239 -12.33 6.13 -15.12
C ILE A 239 -13.34 6.70 -16.09
N GLU A 240 -13.95 5.86 -16.92
CA GLU A 240 -15.07 6.28 -17.75
C GLU A 240 -16.31 6.41 -16.87
N THR A 241 -16.81 7.62 -16.70
CA THR A 241 -18.11 7.87 -16.07
C THR A 241 -19.21 7.67 -17.10
N SER A 242 -19.98 6.59 -16.94
CA SER A 242 -21.20 6.33 -17.73
C SER A 242 -22.36 7.20 -17.27
#